data_AF-A0A3M1E247-F1
#
_entry.id   AF-A0A3M1E247-F1
#
_cell.length_a   1.000
_cell.length_b   1.000
_cell.length_c   1.000
_cell.angle_alpha   90.00
_cell.angle_beta   90.00
_cell.angle_gamma   90.00
#
_symmetry.space_group_name_H-M   'P 1'
#
loop_
_entity.id
_entity.type
_entity.pdbx_description
1 polymer ?
#
loop_
_entity_poly.entity_id
_entity_poly.type
_entity_poly.pdbx_seq_one_letter_code
_entity_poly.pdbx_strand_id
1 'polypeptide(L)' 'FHEQVTNMIANDLIAALDPRYLKVTAVFNVRGGIYTTVEVEHSK' A
#
# COMPACT_ATOMS: atom_id res chain seq x y z
N PHE A 1 4.81 9.09 -6.09
CA PHE A 1 3.90 8.40 -7.04
C PHE A 1 3.49 7.02 -6.55
N HIS A 2 4.44 6.11 -6.29
CA HIS A 2 4.14 4.72 -5.91
C HIS A 2 3.47 4.63 -4.53
N GLU A 3 3.94 5.42 -3.57
CA GLU A 3 3.34 5.51 -2.23
C GLU A 3 1.91 6.03 -2.23
N GLN A 4 1.60 7.03 -3.06
CA GLN A 4 0.25 7.61 -3.13
C GLN A 4 -0.77 6.59 -3.64
N VAL A 5 -0.37 5.73 -4.59
CA VAL A 5 -1.22 4.63 -5.08
C VAL A 5 -1.41 3.58 -3.99
N THR A 6 -0.34 3.18 -3.30
CA THR A 6 -0.44 2.20 -2.19
C THR A 6 -1.32 2.72 -1.07
N ASN A 7 -1.20 4.00 -0.70
CA ASN A 7 -2.04 4.65 0.31
C ASN A 7 -3.51 4.71 -0.11
N MET A 8 -3.80 5.00 -1.39
CA MET A 8 -5.17 5.01 -1.90
C MET A 8 -5.82 3.62 -1.77
N ILE A 9 -5.12 2.57 -2.22
CA ILE A 9 -5.59 1.19 -2.10
C ILE A 9 -5.81 0.81 -0.62
N ALA A 10 -4.84 1.13 0.25
CA ALA A 10 -4.96 0.84 1.67
C ALA A 10 -6.18 1.54 2.30
N ASN A 11 -6.41 2.82 1.99
CA ASN A 11 -7.53 3.59 2.50
C ASN A 11 -8.87 3.02 2.04
N ASP A 12 -9.00 2.65 0.76
CA ASP A 12 -10.23 2.06 0.23
C ASP A 12 -10.53 0.71 0.90
N LEU A 13 -9.49 -0.11 1.16
CA LEU A 13 -9.64 -1.37 1.89
C LEU A 13 -10.02 -1.16 3.35
N ILE A 14 -9.43 -0.17 4.04
CA ILE A 14 -9.78 0.17 5.42
C ILE A 14 -11.24 0.62 5.50
N ALA A 15 -11.68 1.49 4.59
CA ALA A 15 -13.04 1.98 4.54
C ALA A 15 -14.06 0.88 4.23
N ALA A 16 -13.72 -0.07 3.37
CA ALA A 16 -14.61 -1.16 2.98
C ALA A 16 -14.70 -2.28 4.03
N LEU A 17 -13.64 -2.52 4.81
CA LEU A 17 -13.50 -3.70 5.66
C LEU A 17 -13.52 -3.42 7.17
N ASP A 18 -13.34 -2.16 7.60
CA ASP A 18 -13.09 -1.76 9.01
C ASP A 18 -12.16 -2.76 9.77
N PRO A 19 -10.98 -3.08 9.22
CA PRO A 19 -10.16 -4.17 9.73
C PRO A 19 -9.48 -3.79 11.05
N ARG A 20 -9.31 -4.76 11.96
CA ARG A 20 -8.49 -4.58 13.18
C ARG A 20 -7.00 -4.46 12.85
N TYR A 21 -6.57 -5.14 11.79
CA TYR A 21 -5.20 -5.09 11.26
C TYR A 21 -5.25 -5.28 9.74
N LEU A 22 -4.47 -4.46 9.02
CA LEU A 22 -4.31 -4.56 7.58
C LEU A 22 -2.89 -4.14 7.19
N LYS A 23 -2.22 -4.98 6.39
CA LYS A 23 -0.91 -4.67 5.80
C LYS A 23 -1.00 -4.79 4.28
N VAL A 24 -0.54 -3.76 3.59
CA VAL A 24 -0.46 -3.71 2.12
C VAL A 24 0.99 -3.53 1.71
N THR A 25 1.53 -4.52 0.98
CA THR A 25 2.87 -4.45 0.40
C THR A 25 2.74 -4.34 -1.12
N ALA A 26 3.14 -3.20 -1.67
CA ALA A 26 3.13 -2.94 -3.09
C ALA A 26 4.55 -3.04 -3.66
N VAL A 27 4.76 -4.01 -4.54
CA VAL A 27 6.04 -4.24 -5.23
C VAL A 27 5.93 -3.69 -6.64
N PHE A 28 6.65 -2.62 -6.94
CA PHE A 28 6.58 -1.97 -8.24
C PHE A 28 7.70 -2.43 -9.16
N ASN A 29 7.32 -2.82 -10.38
CA ASN A 29 8.26 -3.18 -11.42
C ASN A 29 8.93 -1.94 -12.03
N VAL A 30 10.18 -2.15 -12.47
CA VAL A 30 11.23 -1.14 -12.66
C VAL A 30 10.95 -0.07 -13.73
N ARG A 31 11.44 1.16 -13.51
CA ARG A 31 11.95 2.06 -14.57
C ARG A 31 13.42 2.39 -14.27
N GLY A 32 14.34 2.06 -15.17
CA GLY A 32 15.75 2.46 -15.08
C GLY A 32 16.62 1.73 -14.03
N GLY A 33 16.26 0.51 -13.62
CA GLY A 33 17.08 -0.33 -12.73
C GLY A 33 16.80 -0.20 -11.23
N ILE A 34 15.90 0.71 -10.81
CA ILE A 34 15.55 0.92 -9.40
C ILE A 34 14.21 0.25 -9.09
N TYR A 35 14.21 -0.62 -8.08
CA TYR A 35 13.01 -1.25 -7.53
C TYR A 35 12.48 -0.41 -6.38
N THR A 36 11.16 -0.35 -6.25
CA THR A 36 10.53 0.32 -5.11
C THR A 36 9.47 -0.60 -4.52
N THR A 37 9.67 -0.94 -3.27
CA THR A 37 8.67 -1.64 -2.44
C THR A 37 8.12 -0.63 -1.46
N VAL A 38 6.80 -0.49 -1.42
CA VAL A 38 6.09 0.37 -0.46
C VAL A 38 5.25 -0.51 0.44
N GLU A 39 5.31 -0.29 1.75
CA GLU A 39 4.47 -0.97 2.72
C GLU A 39 3.61 0.04 3.48
N VAL A 40 2.33 -0.29 3.66
CA VAL A 40 1.38 0.46 4.48
C VAL A 40 0.80 -0.49 5.52
N GLU A 41 0.77 -0.06 6.77
CA GLU A 41 0.22 -0.81 7.89
C GLU A 41 -0.87 0.00 8.59
N HIS A 42 -1.97 -0.67 8.91
CA HIS A 42 -3.07 -0.14 9.70
C HIS A 42 -3.35 -1.09 10.86
N SER A 43 -3.48 -0.50 12.06
CA SER A 43 -3.91 -1.18 13.28
C SER A 43 -4.90 -0.26 13.99
N LYS A 44 -6.03 -0.83 14.43
CA LYS A 44 -7.07 -0.13 15.19
C LYS A 44 -6.81 -0.17 16.69
#